data_AF-A0A7Y4EF40-F1
#
_entry.id   AF-A0A7Y4EF40-F1
#
_cell.length_a   1.000
_cell.length_b   1.000
_cell.length_c   1.000
_cell.angle_alpha   90.00
_cell.angle_beta   90.00
_cell.angle_gamma   90.00
#
_symmetry.space_group_name_H-M   'P 1'
#
loop_
_entity.id
_entity.type
_entity.pdbx_description
1 polymer ?
#
loop_
_entity_poly.entity_id
_entity_poly.type
_entity_poly.pdbx_seq_one_letter_code
_entity_poly.pdbx_strand_id
1 'polypeptide(L)'
;MKNKSIITLGALLITSATFVNASTFVYCGRPDGSDWDWLIDTYDNYETIHGQWARMTEVNHRYFNVFRVSEAEFQSKAFRCPAGYIPHPAESGTSRWEIFEIVRQDGSRYLIDGYKTYYSITTNQVTSNHYFRSL
;
A
#
# COMPACT_ATOMS: atom_id res chain seq x y z
N MET A 1 -40.82 -47.30 15.47
CA MET A 1 -40.23 -46.41 14.44
C MET A 1 -39.15 -45.58 15.11
N LYS A 2 -37.89 -45.70 14.68
CA LYS A 2 -36.73 -45.14 15.39
C LYS A 2 -36.01 -44.17 14.44
N ASN A 3 -36.28 -42.88 14.60
CA ASN A 3 -35.70 -41.83 13.74
C ASN A 3 -34.23 -41.66 14.11
N LYS A 4 -33.32 -41.99 13.19
CA LYS A 4 -31.89 -41.69 13.31
C LYS A 4 -31.66 -40.30 12.73
N SER A 5 -31.50 -39.30 13.59
CA SER A 5 -31.03 -37.98 13.16
C SER A 5 -29.54 -38.08 12.83
N ILE A 6 -29.19 -37.84 11.58
CA ILE A 6 -27.80 -37.71 11.11
C ILE A 6 -27.46 -36.22 11.21
N ILE A 7 -26.57 -35.87 12.15
CA ILE A 7 -26.04 -34.52 12.29
C ILE A 7 -24.81 -34.43 11.39
N THR A 8 -24.95 -33.80 10.22
CA THR A 8 -23.84 -33.54 9.31
C THR A 8 -23.09 -32.30 9.80
N LEU A 9 -21.96 -32.51 10.46
CA LEU A 9 -21.08 -31.42 10.91
C LEU A 9 -20.21 -30.97 9.72
N GLY A 10 -20.63 -29.91 9.04
CA GLY A 10 -19.86 -29.30 7.94
C GLY A 10 -18.65 -28.55 8.49
N ALA A 11 -17.44 -29.06 8.21
CA ALA A 11 -16.20 -28.37 8.53
C ALA A 11 -16.05 -27.12 7.63
N LEU A 12 -16.27 -25.94 8.21
CA LEU A 12 -16.01 -24.66 7.56
C LEU A 12 -14.49 -24.43 7.55
N LEU A 13 -13.82 -24.80 6.45
CA LEU A 13 -12.42 -24.46 6.21
C LEU A 13 -12.35 -22.96 5.90
N ILE A 14 -12.13 -22.16 6.94
CA ILE A 14 -11.79 -20.75 6.80
C ILE A 14 -10.36 -20.71 6.24
N THR A 15 -10.22 -20.58 4.92
CA THR A 15 -8.95 -20.33 4.27
C THR A 15 -8.46 -18.95 4.72
N SER A 16 -7.64 -18.94 5.77
CA SER A 16 -6.94 -17.74 6.20
C SER A 16 -5.87 -17.46 5.16
N ALA A 17 -6.08 -16.47 4.29
CA ALA A 17 -5.04 -15.98 3.40
C ALA A 17 -3.91 -15.44 4.28
N THR A 18 -2.82 -16.22 4.42
CA THR A 18 -1.61 -15.75 5.08
C THR A 18 -0.95 -14.77 4.13
N PHE A 19 -1.25 -13.48 4.32
CA PHE A 19 -0.50 -12.41 3.66
C PHE A 19 0.95 -12.49 4.14
N VAL A 20 1.89 -12.69 3.22
CA VAL A 20 3.32 -12.49 3.53
C VAL A 20 3.48 -11.00 3.79
N ASN A 21 3.60 -10.62 5.06
CA ASN A 21 3.87 -9.25 5.46
C ASN A 21 5.31 -8.90 5.07
N ALA A 22 5.47 -8.11 4.01
CA ALA A 22 6.71 -7.42 3.70
C ALA A 22 6.85 -6.18 4.60
N SER A 23 8.08 -5.69 4.77
CA SER A 23 8.36 -4.38 5.36
C SER A 23 8.97 -3.49 4.28
N THR A 24 8.62 -2.21 4.28
CA THR A 24 9.17 -1.22 3.35
C THR A 24 9.53 0.06 4.10
N PHE A 25 10.49 0.83 3.57
CA PHE A 25 10.84 2.14 4.11
C PHE A 25 9.77 3.18 3.76
N VAL A 26 9.76 4.28 4.51
CA VAL A 26 8.86 5.41 4.26
C VAL A 26 9.69 6.68 4.06
N TYR A 27 9.30 7.48 3.08
CA TYR A 27 9.84 8.82 2.87
C TYR A 27 8.70 9.82 2.79
N CYS A 28 9.02 11.09 2.99
CA CYS A 28 8.12 12.20 2.83
C CYS A 28 8.43 12.90 1.52
N GLY A 29 7.46 13.01 0.63
CA GLY A 29 7.61 13.65 -0.68
C GLY A 29 6.68 14.84 -0.85
N ARG A 30 7.06 15.82 -1.67
CA ARG A 30 6.16 16.89 -2.09
C ARG A 30 5.12 16.34 -3.09
N PRO A 31 3.88 16.84 -3.07
CA PRO A 31 2.84 16.51 -4.05
C PRO A 31 3.29 16.58 -5.52
N ASP A 32 4.14 17.54 -5.87
CA ASP A 32 4.61 17.73 -7.24
C ASP A 32 5.81 16.83 -7.62
N GLY A 33 6.31 16.02 -6.68
CA GLY A 33 7.47 15.15 -6.86
C GLY A 33 8.79 15.91 -6.98
N SER A 34 8.83 17.20 -6.65
CA SER A 34 10.04 18.04 -6.78
C SER A 34 11.08 17.80 -5.69
N ASP A 35 10.65 17.28 -4.54
CA ASP A 35 11.50 17.06 -3.39
C ASP A 35 11.01 15.86 -2.57
N TRP A 36 11.94 15.20 -1.91
CA TRP A 36 11.69 14.12 -0.98
C TRP A 36 12.82 13.99 0.03
N ASP A 37 12.48 13.50 1.22
CA ASP A 37 13.45 13.12 2.23
C ASP A 37 12.99 11.86 2.95
N TRP A 38 13.93 11.03 3.39
CA TRP A 38 13.63 9.86 4.18
C TRP A 38 12.91 10.25 5.47
N LEU A 39 11.89 9.47 5.84
CA LEU A 39 11.24 9.68 7.13
C LEU A 39 12.09 8.99 8.20
N ILE A 40 12.62 9.79 9.11
CA ILE A 40 13.51 9.36 10.19
C ILE A 40 12.79 9.53 11.53
N ASP A 41 12.89 8.53 12.40
CA ASP A 41 12.30 8.55 13.74
C ASP A 41 13.13 9.40 14.73
N THR A 42 12.69 9.49 15.98
CA THR A 42 13.38 10.27 17.02
C THR A 42 14.73 9.70 17.46
N TYR A 43 15.08 8.51 16.97
CA TYR A 43 16.31 7.77 17.30
C TYR A 43 17.23 7.64 16.07
N ASP A 44 17.04 8.47 15.05
CA ASP A 44 17.79 8.47 13.80
C ASP A 44 17.67 7.18 12.96
N ASN A 45 16.58 6.43 13.12
CA ASN A 45 16.31 5.25 12.27
C ASN A 45 15.34 5.59 11.14
N TYR A 46 15.51 4.93 10.00
CA TYR A 46 14.53 4.98 8.91
C TYR A 46 13.21 4.36 9.36
N GLU A 47 12.12 5.10 9.17
CA GLU A 47 10.77 4.61 9.42
C GLU A 47 10.40 3.51 8.42
N THR A 48 9.73 2.48 8.93
CA THR A 48 9.29 1.32 8.14
C THR A 48 7.86 0.95 8.45
N ILE A 49 7.21 0.27 7.49
CA ILE A 49 5.82 -0.18 7.62
C ILE A 49 5.58 -1.55 7.02
N HIS A 50 4.72 -2.32 7.67
CA HIS A 50 4.33 -3.64 7.21
C HIS A 50 3.16 -3.60 6.23
N GLY A 51 3.24 -4.44 5.21
CA GLY A 51 2.22 -4.52 4.18
C GLY A 51 2.66 -5.41 3.02
N GLN A 52 2.18 -5.08 1.82
CA GLN A 52 2.49 -5.85 0.62
C GLN A 52 2.53 -4.95 -0.61
N TRP A 53 3.52 -5.16 -1.46
CA TRP A 53 3.54 -4.54 -2.78
C TRP A 53 2.43 -5.11 -3.66
N ALA A 54 1.73 -4.23 -4.37
CA ALA A 54 0.71 -4.60 -5.33
C ALA A 54 0.78 -3.68 -6.55
N ARG A 55 0.13 -4.12 -7.62
CA ARG A 55 0.01 -3.40 -8.88
C ARG A 55 -1.44 -3.00 -9.11
N MET A 56 -1.67 -1.73 -9.46
CA MET A 56 -2.96 -1.24 -9.94
C MET A 56 -2.91 -0.98 -11.44
N THR A 57 -3.70 -1.73 -12.19
CA THR A 57 -3.80 -1.60 -13.64
C THR A 57 -4.91 -0.61 -14.02
N GLU A 58 -4.60 0.30 -14.94
CA GLU A 58 -5.56 1.24 -15.54
C GLU A 58 -5.95 0.81 -16.96
N VAL A 59 -7.12 1.29 -17.43
CA VAL A 59 -7.72 0.92 -18.73
C VAL A 59 -6.85 1.32 -19.94
N ASN A 60 -5.96 2.29 -19.77
CA ASN A 60 -5.04 2.81 -20.78
C ASN A 60 -3.76 1.96 -20.97
N HIS A 61 -3.78 0.68 -20.60
CA HIS A 61 -2.63 -0.23 -20.64
C HIS A 61 -1.42 0.24 -19.82
N ARG A 62 -1.68 1.01 -18.75
CA ARG A 62 -0.67 1.43 -17.79
C ARG A 62 -0.96 0.85 -16.43
N TYR A 63 0.05 0.85 -15.58
CA TYR A 63 -0.11 0.53 -14.17
C TYR A 63 0.75 1.45 -13.31
N PHE A 64 0.43 1.52 -12.03
CA PHE A 64 1.31 2.07 -11.00
C PHE A 64 1.40 1.06 -9.85
N ASN A 65 2.48 1.11 -9.06
CA ASN A 65 2.60 0.24 -7.90
C ASN A 65 2.01 0.95 -6.67
N VAL A 66 1.55 0.13 -5.75
CA VAL A 66 1.08 0.57 -4.44
C VAL A 66 1.68 -0.30 -3.36
N PHE A 67 1.91 0.28 -2.19
CA PHE A 67 2.13 -0.51 -1.00
C PHE A 67 0.83 -0.61 -0.22
N ARG A 68 0.25 -1.82 -0.21
CA ARG A 68 -1.03 -2.09 0.44
C ARG A 68 -0.82 -2.37 1.91
N VAL A 69 -1.49 -1.61 2.76
CA VAL A 69 -1.37 -1.67 4.22
C VAL A 69 -2.74 -1.60 4.87
N SER A 70 -2.90 -2.23 6.05
CA SER A 70 -4.14 -2.10 6.81
C SER A 70 -4.27 -0.69 7.39
N GLU A 71 -5.49 -0.19 7.53
CA GLU A 71 -5.76 1.11 8.14
C GLU A 71 -5.21 1.19 9.57
N ALA A 72 -5.35 0.12 10.35
CA ALA A 72 -4.82 0.06 11.71
C ALA A 72 -3.30 0.20 11.76
N GLU A 73 -2.57 -0.53 10.89
CA GLU A 73 -1.10 -0.42 10.80
C GLU A 73 -0.69 1.00 10.40
N PHE A 74 -1.32 1.56 9.35
CA PHE A 74 -0.99 2.90 8.87
C PHE A 74 -1.24 3.99 9.92
N GLN A 75 -2.36 3.92 10.63
CA GLN A 75 -2.67 4.87 11.71
C GLN A 75 -1.74 4.68 12.91
N SER A 76 -1.34 3.45 13.23
CA SER A 76 -0.45 3.18 14.37
C SER A 76 0.94 3.81 14.20
N LYS A 77 1.40 3.92 12.95
CA LYS A 77 2.68 4.57 12.63
C LYS A 77 2.64 6.08 12.83
N ALA A 78 1.46 6.69 12.73
CA ALA A 78 1.25 8.11 12.95
C ALA A 78 2.31 9.00 12.25
N PHE A 79 2.64 8.68 10.99
CA PHE A 79 3.72 9.34 10.25
C PHE A 79 3.59 10.85 10.26
N ARG A 80 4.70 11.53 10.56
CA ARG A 80 4.77 13.00 10.62
C ARG A 80 5.71 13.52 9.55
N CYS A 81 5.15 13.80 8.38
CA CYS A 81 5.88 14.51 7.35
C CYS A 81 5.94 16.02 7.63
N PRO A 82 6.98 16.72 7.16
CA PRO A 82 7.02 18.17 7.18
C PRO A 82 5.80 18.80 6.49
N ALA A 83 5.49 20.05 6.83
CA ALA A 83 4.35 20.74 6.24
C ALA A 83 4.46 20.79 4.71
N GLY A 84 3.39 20.34 4.02
CA GLY A 84 3.36 20.26 2.56
C GLY A 84 3.98 18.99 1.97
N TYR A 85 4.42 18.04 2.80
CA TYR A 85 4.89 16.73 2.39
C TYR A 85 3.90 15.64 2.81
N ILE A 86 3.97 14.51 2.11
CA ILE A 86 3.08 13.36 2.27
C ILE A 86 3.90 12.07 2.32
N PRO A 87 3.46 11.07 3.10
CA PRO A 87 4.21 9.83 3.26
C PRO A 87 4.07 8.94 2.02
N HIS A 88 5.18 8.37 1.58
CA HIS A 88 5.28 7.46 0.45
C HIS A 88 6.05 6.20 0.82
N PRO A 89 5.64 5.01 0.34
CA PRO A 89 6.42 3.79 0.49
C PRO A 89 7.64 3.80 -0.45
N ALA A 90 8.74 3.24 0.02
CA ALA A 90 9.94 2.98 -0.77
C ALA A 90 10.48 1.59 -0.51
N GLU A 91 10.69 0.85 -1.60
CA GLU A 91 11.31 -0.48 -1.55
C GLU A 91 12.80 -0.37 -1.21
N SER A 92 13.47 0.70 -1.68
CA SER A 92 14.88 1.03 -1.40
C SER A 92 15.24 2.45 -1.92
N GLY A 93 16.51 2.83 -1.86
CA GLY A 93 17.02 4.12 -2.40
C GLY A 93 16.92 4.31 -3.91
N THR A 94 16.47 3.31 -4.68
CA THR A 94 16.14 3.46 -6.11
C THR A 94 14.63 3.46 -6.36
N SER A 95 13.82 3.52 -5.30
CA SER A 95 12.36 3.48 -5.43
C SER A 95 11.89 4.60 -6.35
N ARG A 96 10.97 4.24 -7.26
CA ARG A 96 10.18 5.24 -7.97
C ARG A 96 9.11 5.81 -7.03
N TRP A 97 8.32 6.74 -7.55
CA TRP A 97 7.21 7.31 -6.83
C TRP A 97 6.07 6.30 -6.81
N GLU A 98 5.76 5.75 -5.64
CA GLU A 98 4.66 4.81 -5.44
C GLU A 98 3.81 5.31 -4.27
N ILE A 99 2.58 4.82 -4.12
CA ILE A 99 1.65 5.35 -3.11
C ILE A 99 1.08 4.26 -2.22
N PHE A 100 0.54 4.63 -1.06
CA PHE A 100 -0.14 3.69 -0.19
C PHE A 100 -1.56 3.38 -0.68
N GLU A 101 -1.94 2.10 -0.64
CA GLU A 101 -3.32 1.65 -0.70
C GLU A 101 -3.74 1.18 0.70
N ILE A 102 -4.68 1.87 1.31
CA ILE A 102 -5.16 1.54 2.66
C ILE A 102 -6.35 0.60 2.56
N VAL A 103 -6.31 -0.49 3.32
CA VAL A 103 -7.40 -1.46 3.46
C VAL A 103 -8.08 -1.26 4.81
N ARG A 104 -9.36 -0.93 4.79
CA ARG A 104 -10.20 -0.80 5.98
C ARG A 104 -10.62 -2.16 6.53
N GLN A 105 -11.12 -2.17 7.76
CA GLN A 105 -11.63 -3.39 8.40
C GLN A 105 -12.80 -4.03 7.64
N ASP A 106 -13.62 -3.23 6.95
CA ASP A 106 -14.72 -3.71 6.11
C ASP A 106 -14.26 -4.26 4.73
N GLY A 107 -12.95 -4.24 4.46
CA GLY A 107 -12.34 -4.67 3.21
C GLY A 107 -12.37 -3.62 2.09
N SER A 108 -13.04 -2.48 2.30
CA SER A 108 -12.97 -1.33 1.38
C SER A 108 -11.56 -0.76 1.35
N ARG A 109 -11.22 -0.09 0.24
CA ARG A 109 -9.87 0.40 0.00
C ARG A 109 -9.88 1.83 -0.49
N TYR A 110 -8.83 2.57 -0.15
CA TYR A 110 -8.60 3.91 -0.66
C TYR A 110 -7.11 4.16 -0.87
N LEU A 111 -6.78 5.10 -1.74
CA LEU A 111 -5.41 5.51 -2.00
C LEU A 111 -5.09 6.75 -1.19
N ILE A 112 -3.86 6.82 -0.65
CA ILE A 112 -3.32 8.06 -0.11
C ILE A 112 -2.90 8.97 -1.28
N ASP A 113 -3.18 10.26 -1.14
CA ASP A 113 -2.70 11.28 -2.07
C ASP A 113 -1.19 11.19 -2.23
N GLY A 114 -0.66 11.45 -3.43
CA GLY A 114 0.72 11.12 -3.71
C GLY A 114 1.16 11.35 -5.14
N TYR A 115 2.42 11.74 -5.31
CA TYR A 115 3.07 11.63 -6.61
C TYR A 115 3.32 10.15 -6.94
N LYS A 116 3.00 9.71 -8.16
CA LYS A 116 3.15 8.32 -8.58
C LYS A 116 3.73 8.17 -9.96
N THR A 117 4.50 7.11 -10.15
CA THR A 117 5.11 6.70 -11.40
C THR A 117 4.20 5.69 -12.08
N TYR A 118 3.95 5.94 -13.37
CA TYR A 118 3.25 5.03 -14.23
C TYR A 118 4.20 4.27 -15.12
N TYR A 119 3.80 3.05 -15.41
CA TYR A 119 4.52 2.11 -16.25
C TYR A 119 3.61 1.59 -17.34
N SER A 120 4.19 1.21 -18.48
CA SER A 120 3.50 0.48 -19.53
C SER A 120 3.36 -0.99 -19.12
N ILE A 121 2.17 -1.56 -19.25
CA ILE A 121 1.97 -3.00 -19.02
C ILE A 121 2.79 -3.82 -20.03
N THR A 122 2.90 -3.35 -21.27
CA THR A 122 3.54 -4.10 -22.36
C THR A 122 5.06 -4.13 -22.22
N THR A 123 5.68 -3.02 -21.86
CA THR A 123 7.15 -2.89 -21.84
C THR A 123 7.74 -2.89 -20.44
N ASN A 124 6.91 -2.76 -19.39
CA ASN A 124 7.32 -2.61 -18.00
C ASN A 124 8.27 -1.40 -17.79
N GLN A 125 8.25 -0.43 -18.72
CA GLN A 125 9.03 0.80 -18.66
C GLN A 125 8.20 1.95 -18.11
N VAL A 126 8.86 2.92 -17.47
CA VAL A 126 8.24 4.17 -17.02
C VAL A 126 7.67 4.94 -18.22
N THR A 127 6.42 5.37 -18.10
CA THR A 127 5.74 6.17 -19.14
C THR A 127 5.59 7.63 -18.74
N SER A 128 5.24 7.91 -17.48
CA SER A 128 5.16 9.27 -16.94
C SER A 128 5.03 9.23 -15.42
N ASN A 129 5.14 10.39 -14.78
CA ASN A 129 4.79 10.57 -13.37
C ASN A 129 3.61 11.55 -13.26
N HIS A 130 2.83 11.47 -12.18
CA HIS A 130 1.67 12.35 -11.96
C HIS A 130 1.31 12.46 -10.48
N TYR A 131 0.82 13.64 -10.04
CA TYR A 131 0.25 13.79 -8.71
C TYR A 131 -1.18 13.24 -8.63
N PHE A 132 -1.41 12.27 -7.77
CA PHE A 132 -2.73 11.75 -7.47
C PHE A 132 -3.31 12.46 -6.24
N ARG A 133 -4.56 12.89 -6.35
CA ARG A 133 -5.33 13.46 -5.25
C ARG A 133 -6.69 12.77 -5.21
N SER A 134 -7.03 12.16 -4.08
CA SER A 134 -8.36 11.67 -3.79
C SER A 134 -9.32 12.86 -3.69
N LEU A 135 -10.45 12.76 -4.40
CA LEU A 135 -11.51 13.78 -4.44
C LEU A 135 -12.45 13.63 -3.25
#